data_AF-A0A5C6ZL67-F1
#
_entry.id   AF-A0A5C6ZL67-F1
#
_cell.length_a   1.000
_cell.length_b   1.000
_cell.length_c   1.000
_cell.angle_alpha   90.00
_cell.angle_beta   90.00
_cell.angle_gamma   90.00
#
_symmetry.space_group_name_H-M   'P 1'
#
loop_
_entity.id
_entity.type
_entity.pdbx_description
1 polymer ?
#
loop_
_entity_poly.entity_id
_entity_poly.type
_entity_poly.pdbx_seq_one_letter_code
_entity_poly.pdbx_strand_id
1 'polypeptide(L)' 'MLKNLNKIHADLFDDLEDSILAHEKLLARIEKSEKGLSDADYRSQHQHLFLKMNTFTSDFKSFKKIVFGYVKKL' A
#
# COMPACT_ATOMS: atom_id res chain seq x y z
N MET A 1 -1.40 -1.73 -23.64
CA MET A 1 -0.91 -2.39 -22.40
C MET A 1 -0.20 -1.42 -21.44
N LEU A 2 0.86 -0.71 -21.83
CA LEU A 2 1.62 0.19 -20.93
C LEU A 2 0.79 1.34 -20.32
N LYS A 3 -0.13 1.96 -21.06
CA LYS A 3 -0.99 3.03 -20.52
C LYS A 3 -1.93 2.57 -19.41
N ASN A 4 -2.44 1.33 -19.48
CA ASN A 4 -3.29 0.77 -18.44
C ASN A 4 -2.47 0.41 -17.19
N LEU A 5 -1.20 0.01 -17.37
CA LEU A 5 -0.30 -0.26 -16.25
C LEU A 5 0.05 1.01 -15.48
N ASN A 6 0.30 2.12 -16.18
CA ASN A 6 0.56 3.41 -15.54
C ASN A 6 -0.65 3.90 -14.73
N LYS A 7 -1.86 3.70 -15.26
CA LYS A 7 -3.08 4.04 -14.53
C LYS A 7 -3.28 3.14 -13.30
N ILE A 8 -3.12 1.83 -13.45
CA ILE A 8 -3.18 0.90 -12.31
C ILE A 8 -2.15 1.26 -11.25
N HIS A 9 -0.94 1.66 -11.65
CA HIS A 9 0.10 2.09 -10.74
C HIS A 9 -0.24 3.41 -10.04
N ALA A 10 -0.80 4.40 -10.76
CA ALA A 10 -1.22 5.66 -10.17
C ALA A 10 -2.36 5.44 -9.16
N ASP A 11 -3.43 4.76 -9.57
CA ASP A 11 -4.59 4.50 -8.72
C ASP A 11 -4.18 3.71 -7.45
N LEU A 12 -3.22 2.77 -7.56
CA LEU A 12 -2.70 2.03 -6.40
C LEU A 12 -1.84 2.88 -5.46
N PHE A 13 -1.06 3.81 -6.01
CA PHE A 13 -0.22 4.69 -5.21
C PHE A 13 -1.06 5.73 -4.49
N ASP A 14 -2.06 6.30 -5.16
CA ASP A 14 -2.98 7.28 -4.59
C ASP A 14 -3.79 6.66 -3.44
N ASP A 15 -4.36 5.46 -3.65
CA ASP A 15 -5.10 4.73 -2.61
C ASP A 15 -4.21 4.38 -1.39
N LEU A 16 -2.93 4.09 -1.63
CA LEU A 16 -1.98 3.76 -0.59
C LEU A 16 -1.52 5.02 0.16
N GLU A 17 -1.30 6.12 -0.55
CA GLU A 17 -0.96 7.43 0.02
C GLU A 17 -2.06 7.92 0.95
N ASP A 18 -3.32 7.89 0.51
CA ASP A 18 -4.47 8.24 1.35
C ASP A 18 -4.56 7.36 2.60
N SER A 19 -4.30 6.06 2.45
CA SER A 19 -4.28 5.11 3.56
C SER A 19 -3.16 5.41 4.58
N ILE A 20 -1.97 5.78 4.10
CA ILE A 20 -0.82 6.15 4.96
C ILE A 20 -1.10 7.48 5.66
N LEU A 21 -1.59 8.50 4.94
CA LEU A 21 -1.93 9.80 5.50
C LEU A 21 -3.00 9.70 6.58
N ALA A 22 -4.03 8.87 6.37
CA ALA A 22 -5.04 8.60 7.39
C ALA A 22 -4.43 7.93 8.63
N HIS A 23 -3.50 7.00 8.43
CA HIS A 23 -2.83 6.27 9.49
C HIS A 23 -1.91 7.18 10.34
N GLU A 24 -1.12 8.05 9.69
CA GLU A 24 -0.26 9.04 10.38
C GLU A 24 -1.08 10.07 11.16
N LYS A 25 -2.21 10.54 10.59
CA LYS A 25 -3.14 11.42 11.29
C LYS A 25 -3.72 10.75 12.55
N LEU A 26 -4.03 9.46 12.48
CA LEU A 26 -4.51 8.71 13.64
C LEU A 26 -3.42 8.57 14.71
N LEU A 27 -2.19 8.26 14.31
CA LEU A 27 -1.04 8.18 15.22
C LEU A 27 -0.82 9.51 15.95
N ALA A 28 -0.80 10.62 15.22
CA ALA A 28 -0.60 11.95 15.80
C ALA A 28 -1.68 12.32 16.84
N ARG A 29 -2.91 11.82 16.67
CA ARG A 29 -4.01 12.00 17.64
C ARG A 29 -3.84 11.13 18.88
N ILE A 30 -3.38 9.89 18.71
CA ILE A 30 -3.06 8.96 19.80
C ILE A 30 -1.90 9.51 20.64
N GLU A 31 -0.84 10.01 20.02
CA GLU A 31 0.30 10.63 20.71
C GLU A 31 -0.12 11.86 21.53
N LYS A 32 -1.13 12.60 21.06
CA LYS A 32 -1.75 13.72 21.80
C LYS A 32 -2.69 13.27 22.93
N SER A 33 -2.80 11.96 23.20
CA SER A 33 -3.67 11.38 24.23
C SER A 33 -5.13 11.82 24.10
N GLU A 34 -5.62 11.95 22.85
CA GLU A 34 -7.00 12.34 22.58
C GLU A 34 -7.97 11.28 23.15
N LYS A 35 -8.92 11.72 24.00
CA LYS A 35 -9.83 10.81 24.69
C LYS A 35 -10.73 10.06 23.71
N GLY A 36 -10.85 8.75 23.91
CA GLY A 36 -11.74 7.88 23.12
C GLY A 36 -11.07 7.18 21.93
N LEU A 37 -9.76 7.35 21.73
CA LEU A 37 -9.00 6.58 20.75
C LEU A 37 -8.38 5.34 21.41
N SER A 38 -8.67 4.18 20.82
CA SER A 38 -8.07 2.91 21.19
C SER A 38 -6.82 2.65 20.36
N ASP A 39 -5.70 2.37 21.01
CA ASP A 39 -4.44 1.97 20.37
C ASP A 39 -4.57 0.61 19.63
N ALA A 40 -5.60 -0.18 19.96
CA ALA A 40 -5.87 -1.45 19.29
C ALA A 40 -6.34 -1.26 17.84
N ASP A 41 -7.18 -0.25 17.57
CA ASP A 41 -7.68 0.05 16.23
C ASP A 41 -6.54 0.54 15.33
N TYR A 42 -5.63 1.35 15.88
CA TYR A 42 -4.40 1.77 15.21
C TYR A 42 -3.53 0.57 14.82
N ARG A 43 -3.24 -0.33 15.77
CA ARG A 43 -2.43 -1.54 15.50
C ARG A 43 -3.06 -2.44 14.44
N SER A 44 -4.38 -2.61 14.45
CA SER A 44 -5.09 -3.40 13.45
C SER A 44 -4.97 -2.78 12.05
N GLN A 45 -5.18 -1.47 11.93
CA GLN A 45 -5.00 -0.75 10.67
C GLN A 45 -3.55 -0.80 10.17
N HIS A 46 -2.58 -0.68 11.09
CA HIS A 46 -1.16 -0.80 10.78
C HIS A 46 -0.83 -2.16 10.16
N GLN A 47 -1.33 -3.25 10.77
CA GLN A 47 -1.15 -4.60 10.26
C GLN A 47 -1.77 -4.77 8.86
N HIS A 48 -2.94 -4.19 8.62
CA HIS A 48 -3.59 -4.24 7.31
C HIS A 48 -2.77 -3.52 6.22
N LEU A 49 -2.25 -2.33 6.52
CA LEU A 49 -1.35 -1.59 5.64
C LEU A 49 -0.07 -2.39 5.33
N PHE A 50 0.52 -3.00 6.35
CA PHE A 50 1.70 -3.85 6.19
C PHE A 50 1.44 -5.05 5.26
N LEU A 51 0.30 -5.74 5.44
CA LEU A 51 -0.09 -6.87 4.58
C LEU A 51 -0.32 -6.42 3.14
N LYS A 52 -0.99 -5.28 2.92
CA LYS A 52 -1.16 -4.70 1.58
C LYS A 52 0.19 -4.44 0.90
N MET A 53 1.15 -3.85 1.63
CA MET A 53 2.49 -3.56 1.10
C MET A 53 3.26 -4.84 0.71
N ASN A 54 3.12 -5.91 1.50
CA ASN A 54 3.72 -7.20 1.17
C ASN A 54 3.13 -7.82 -0.09
N THR A 55 1.80 -7.82 -0.22
CA THR A 55 1.11 -8.28 -1.43
C THR A 55 1.57 -7.48 -2.64
N PHE A 56 1.61 -6.15 -2.54
CA PHE A 56 2.09 -5.29 -3.62
C PHE A 56 3.52 -5.62 -4.06
N THR A 57 4.42 -5.81 -3.10
CA THR A 57 5.81 -6.19 -3.37
C THR A 57 5.90 -7.54 -4.10
N SER A 58 5.06 -8.50 -3.72
CA SER A 58 4.98 -9.81 -4.39
C SER A 58 4.45 -9.69 -5.81
N ASP A 59 3.38 -8.95 -6.01
CA ASP A 59 2.74 -8.74 -7.32
C ASP A 59 3.68 -8.03 -8.29
N PHE A 60 4.41 -7.03 -7.81
CA PHE A 60 5.40 -6.32 -8.61
C PHE A 60 6.57 -7.22 -9.03
N LYS A 61 7.04 -8.11 -8.14
CA LYS A 61 8.04 -9.12 -8.50
C LYS A 61 7.51 -10.09 -9.55
N SER A 62 6.25 -10.52 -9.43
CA SER A 62 5.60 -11.40 -10.39
C SER A 62 5.44 -10.73 -11.76
N PHE A 63 5.00 -9.47 -11.78
CA PHE A 63 4.92 -8.66 -12.99
C PHE A 63 6.28 -8.55 -13.68
N LYS A 64 7.35 -8.22 -12.95
CA LYS A 64 8.72 -8.20 -13.50
C LYS A 64 9.11 -9.54 -14.14
N LYS A 65 8.83 -10.66 -13.48
CA LYS A 65 9.11 -11.99 -14.04
C LYS A 65 8.39 -12.23 -15.37
N ILE A 66 7.12 -11.83 -15.48
CA ILE A 66 6.35 -11.95 -16.72
C ILE A 66 6.98 -11.11 -17.83
N VAL A 67 7.28 -9.84 -17.55
CA VAL A 67 7.89 -8.92 -18.53
C VAL A 67 9.25 -9.43 -19.00
N PHE A 68 10.16 -9.78 -18.08
CA PHE A 68 11.46 -10.32 -18.46
C PHE A 68 11.36 -11.68 -19.16
N GLY A 69 10.40 -12.52 -18.79
CA GLY A 69 10.12 -13.78 -19.45
C GLY A 69 9.63 -13.59 -20.90
N TYR A 70 8.84 -12.56 -21.16
CA TYR A 70 8.41 -12.19 -22.51
C TYR A 70 9.58 -11.63 -23.34
N VAL A 71 10.36 -10.70 -22.78
CA VAL A 71 11.51 -10.10 -23.47
C VAL A 71 12.58 -11.13 -23.80
N LYS A 72 12.82 -12.14 -22.94
CA LYS A 72 13.80 -13.21 -23.22
C LYS A 72 13.37 -14.19 -24.32
N LYS A 73 12.08 -14.22 -24.67
CA LYS A 73 11.52 -15.08 -25.73
C LYS A 73 11.44 -14.36 -27.08
N LEU A 74 11.63 -13.03 -27.09
CA LEU A 74 11.88 -12.21 -28.27
C LEU A 74 13.37 -12.24 -28.62
#